data_AF-W9T243-F1
#
_entry.id   AF-W9T243-F1
#
_cell.length_a   1.000
_cell.length_b   1.000
_cell.length_c   1.000
_cell.angle_alpha   90.00
_cell.angle_beta   90.00
_cell.angle_gamma   90.00
#
_symmetry.space_group_name_H-M   'P 1'
#
loop_
_entity.id
_entity.type
_entity.pdbx_description
1 polymer ?
#
loop_
_entity_poly.entity_id
_entity_poly.type
_entity_poly.pdbx_seq_one_letter_code
_entity_poly.pdbx_strand_id
1 'polypeptide(L)' 'MPARPSPRDSREPFWRSRTGIVLLMLATIGLFYVLREHFEHASRALPYLILLLCPLMHLFGHRHGGRDGDQ' A
#
# COMPACT_ATOMS: atom_id res chain seq x y z
N MET A 1 19.53 57.41 -4.01
CA MET A 1 20.17 56.07 -3.99
C MET A 1 19.09 55.00 -4.02
N PRO A 2 18.84 54.31 -5.16
CA PRO A 2 17.90 53.19 -5.19
C PRO A 2 18.51 51.92 -4.57
N ALA A 3 17.73 51.22 -3.74
CA ALA A 3 18.09 49.97 -3.10
C ALA A 3 18.30 48.85 -4.14
N ARG A 4 19.37 48.07 -3.99
CA ARG A 4 19.67 46.92 -4.85
C ARG A 4 18.66 45.78 -4.57
N PRO A 5 18.10 45.12 -5.60
CA PRO A 5 17.30 43.92 -5.40
C PRO A 5 18.20 42.77 -4.92
N SER A 6 17.74 42.05 -3.89
CA SER A 6 18.35 40.83 -3.38
C SER A 6 18.29 39.73 -4.45
N PRO A 7 19.40 39.00 -4.68
CA PRO A 7 19.35 37.82 -5.53
C PRO A 7 18.46 36.80 -4.84
N ARG A 8 17.34 36.44 -5.47
CA ARG A 8 16.59 35.25 -5.09
C ARG A 8 17.59 34.11 -5.24
N ASP A 9 17.98 33.48 -4.14
CA ASP A 9 18.62 32.17 -4.15
C ASP A 9 17.60 31.20 -4.74
N SER A 10 17.53 31.21 -6.07
CA SER A 10 16.92 30.16 -6.84
C SER A 10 17.93 29.03 -6.71
N ARG A 11 17.88 28.34 -5.56
CA ARG A 11 18.23 26.92 -5.53
C ARG A 11 17.36 26.31 -6.60
N GLU A 12 17.91 26.21 -7.81
CA GLU A 12 17.38 25.34 -8.83
C GLU A 12 17.14 24.03 -8.10
N PRO A 13 15.87 23.62 -7.91
CA PRO A 13 15.60 22.49 -7.07
C PRO A 13 16.38 21.35 -7.70
N PHE A 14 17.36 20.81 -6.99
CA PHE A 14 18.21 19.72 -7.48
C PHE A 14 17.34 18.52 -7.93
N TRP A 15 16.13 18.43 -7.38
CA TRP A 15 15.01 17.59 -7.78
C TRP A 15 14.51 17.75 -9.22
N ARG A 16 14.77 18.89 -9.88
CA ARG A 16 14.45 19.18 -11.28
C ARG A 16 15.65 19.02 -12.23
N SER A 17 16.77 18.51 -11.72
CA SER A 17 17.83 17.99 -12.60
C SER A 17 17.35 16.70 -13.28
N ARG A 18 17.88 16.42 -14.48
CA ARG A 18 17.58 15.20 -15.26
C ARG A 18 17.73 13.93 -14.40
N THR A 19 18.74 13.89 -13.55
CA THR A 19 18.98 12.79 -12.60
C THR A 19 17.84 12.62 -11.59
N GLY A 20 17.29 13.71 -11.04
CA GLY A 20 16.16 13.65 -10.11
C GLY A 20 14.90 13.11 -10.79
N ILE A 21 14.64 13.53 -12.03
CA ILE A 21 13.51 13.02 -12.83
C ILE A 21 13.69 11.53 -13.15
N VAL A 22 14.89 11.10 -13.52
CA VAL A 22 15.20 9.68 -13.78
C VAL A 22 15.03 8.84 -12.51
N LEU A 23 15.54 9.28 -11.36
CA LEU A 23 15.36 8.59 -10.09
C LEU A 23 13.89 8.50 -9.69
N LEU A 24 13.12 9.58 -9.86
CA LEU A 24 11.70 9.58 -9.55
C LEU A 24 10.91 8.62 -10.45
N MET A 25 11.22 8.58 -11.75
CA MET A 25 10.64 7.61 -12.68
C MET A 25 10.98 6.17 -12.27
N LEU A 26 12.25 5.89 -11.97
CA LEU A 26 12.71 4.55 -11.60
C LEU A 26 12.08 4.09 -10.27
N ALA A 27 11.98 4.99 -9.29
CA ALA A 27 11.29 4.75 -8.03
C ALA A 27 9.78 4.49 -8.24
N THR A 28 9.12 5.27 -9.10
CA THR A 28 7.69 5.10 -9.41
C THR A 28 7.44 3.75 -10.09
N ILE A 29 8.26 3.36 -11.06
CA ILE A 29 8.16 2.07 -11.75
C ILE A 29 8.42 0.92 -10.78
N GLY A 30 9.48 1.01 -9.95
CA GLY A 30 9.80 -0.01 -8.95
C GLY A 30 8.68 -0.18 -7.93
N LEU A 31 8.15 0.92 -7.40
CA LEU A 31 7.03 0.89 -6.46
C LEU A 31 5.77 0.29 -7.10
N PHE A 32 5.46 0.67 -8.34
CA PHE A 32 4.32 0.10 -9.07
C PHE A 32 4.47 -1.41 -9.29
N TYR A 33 5.67 -1.89 -9.59
CA TYR A 33 5.94 -3.32 -9.78
C TYR A 33 5.78 -4.11 -8.47
N VAL A 34 6.33 -3.60 -7.37
CA VAL A 34 6.18 -4.21 -6.03
C VAL A 34 4.72 -4.21 -5.58
N LEU A 35 4.01 -3.10 -5.78
CA LEU A 35 2.58 -3.02 -5.48
C LEU A 35 1.77 -4.01 -6.31
N ARG A 36 2.06 -4.14 -7.61
CA ARG A 36 1.43 -5.14 -8.51
C ARG A 36 1.68 -6.57 -8.07
N GLU A 37 2.94 -6.91 -7.79
CA GLU A 37 3.32 -8.26 -7.33
C GLU A 37 2.60 -8.62 -6.01
N HIS A 38 2.54 -7.67 -5.08
CA HIS A 38 1.79 -7.84 -3.84
C HIS A 38 0.28 -7.80 -4.05
N PHE A 39 -0.24 -7.05 -5.03
CA PHE A 39 -1.66 -7.00 -5.32
C PHE A 39 -2.15 -8.32 -5.93
N GLU A 40 -1.39 -8.97 -6.80
CA GLU A 40 -1.75 -10.29 -7.33
C GLU A 40 -1.82 -11.32 -6.20
N HIS A 41 -0.89 -11.27 -5.23
CA HIS A 41 -0.95 -12.13 -4.06
C HIS A 41 -2.07 -11.74 -3.07
N ALA A 42 -2.28 -10.44 -2.84
CA ALA A 42 -3.28 -9.94 -1.88
C ALA A 42 -4.71 -10.07 -2.41
N SER A 43 -4.93 -9.81 -3.70
CA SER A 43 -6.21 -10.03 -4.39
C SER A 43 -6.54 -11.52 -4.46
N ARG A 44 -5.53 -12.39 -4.59
CA ARG A 44 -5.70 -13.83 -4.50
C ARG A 44 -5.92 -14.31 -3.07
N ALA A 45 -5.33 -13.65 -2.07
CA ALA A 45 -5.56 -13.94 -0.66
C ALA A 45 -6.93 -13.46 -0.15
N LEU A 46 -7.52 -12.41 -0.75
CA LEU A 46 -8.83 -11.87 -0.39
C LEU A 46 -9.98 -12.91 -0.42
N PRO A 47 -10.18 -13.72 -1.48
CA PRO A 47 -11.20 -14.76 -1.49
C PRO A 47 -10.89 -15.86 -0.47
N TYR A 48 -9.62 -16.19 -0.22
CA TYR A 48 -9.25 -17.12 0.86
C TYR A 48 -9.57 -16.53 2.23
N LEU A 49 -9.36 -15.23 2.45
CA LEU A 49 -9.67 -14.55 3.71
C LEU A 49 -11.18 -14.53 3.97
N ILE A 50 -12.00 -14.27 2.95
CA ILE A 50 -13.47 -14.32 3.04
C ILE A 50 -13.95 -15.77 3.27
N LEU A 51 -13.39 -16.73 2.52
CA LEU A 51 -13.66 -18.16 2.71
C LEU A 51 -13.18 -18.68 4.06
N LEU A 52 -12.19 -18.05 4.70
CA LEU A 52 -11.72 -18.42 6.04
C LEU A 52 -12.53 -17.68 7.14
N LEU A 53 -13.04 -16.47 6.86
CA LEU A 53 -13.95 -15.76 7.76
C LEU A 53 -15.23 -16.55 8.02
N CYS A 54 -15.80 -17.20 7.00
CA CYS A 54 -17.01 -18.01 7.12
C CYS A 54 -16.86 -19.23 8.07
N PRO A 55 -15.85 -20.11 7.92
CA PRO A 55 -15.56 -21.20 8.85
C PRO A 55 -14.98 -20.69 10.17
N LEU A 56 -14.30 -19.55 10.22
CA LEU A 56 -13.86 -18.96 11.48
C LEU A 56 -15.06 -18.53 12.32
N MET A 57 -16.02 -17.83 11.72
CA MET A 57 -17.29 -17.47 12.34
C MET A 57 -18.11 -18.71 12.68
N HIS A 58 -18.19 -19.69 11.79
CA HIS A 58 -18.88 -20.94 12.07
C HIS A 58 -18.19 -21.73 13.18
N LEU A 59 -16.86 -21.81 13.24
CA LEU A 59 -16.16 -22.50 14.32
C LEU A 59 -16.27 -21.76 15.66
N PHE A 60 -16.26 -20.41 15.65
CA PHE A 60 -16.50 -19.60 16.86
C PHE A 60 -17.94 -19.69 17.35
N GLY A 61 -18.92 -19.69 16.43
CA GLY A 61 -20.34 -19.78 16.74
C GLY A 61 -20.81 -21.19 17.05
N HIS A 62 -20.29 -22.20 16.35
CA HIS A 62 -20.70 -23.60 16.49
C HIS A 62 -20.04 -24.27 17.70
N ARG A 63 -18.92 -23.76 18.21
CA ARG A 63 -18.35 -24.23 19.49
C ARG A 63 -19.13 -23.75 20.72
N HIS A 64 -20.14 -22.89 20.54
CA HIS A 64 -21.05 -22.43 21.59
C HIS A 64 -22.46 -23.06 21.53
N GLY A 65 -22.78 -23.91 20.54
CA GLY A 65 -24.16 -24.38 20.30
C GLY A 65 -24.38 -25.89 20.34
N GLY A 66 -23.44 -26.69 20.83
CA GLY A 66 -23.51 -28.16 20.75
C GLY A 66 -23.33 -28.85 22.10
N ARG A 67 -24.25 -28.65 23.05
CA ARG A 67 -24.40 -29.49 24.26
C ARG A 67 -25.86 -29.79 24.64
N ASP A 68 -26.81 -29.78 23.72
CA ASP A 68 -28.19 -30.22 24.03
C ASP A 68 -28.70 -31.18 22.95
N GLY A 69 -28.01 -32.31 22.82
CA GLY A 69 -28.28 -33.35 21.83
C GLY A 69 -27.97 -34.75 22.34
N ASP A 70 -28.31 -35.03 23.60
CA ASP A 70 -28.55 -36.38 24.16
C ASP A 70 -30.00 -36.41 24.65
N GLN A 71 -30.86 -37.20 23.98
CA GLN A 71 -31.38 -38.49 24.45
C GLN A 71 -32.25 -38.38 25.70
#